data_AF-A0A9D9WVX2-F1
#
_entry.id   AF-A0A9D9WVX2-F1
#
_cell.length_a   1.000
_cell.length_b   1.000
_cell.length_c   1.000
_cell.angle_alpha   90.00
_cell.angle_beta   90.00
_cell.angle_gamma   90.00
#
_symmetry.space_group_name_H-M   'P 1'
#
loop_
_entity.id
_entity.type
_entity.pdbx_description
1 polymer ?
#
loop_
_entity_poly.entity_id
_entity_poly.type
_entity_poly.pdbx_seq_one_letter_code
_entity_poly.pdbx_strand_id
1 'polypeptide(L)'
;MAANDTAPGAALTGTRSIVLGNAEGERVAIGQVIFTPEAGGKSRFKVVLDAKLEEYFLAMRPFRCLTGARQRLCNFPVAREEPLVDEGDLLPLEYALMFIRTEPAALHINPFNGVYYRMKVVGGRIEGAAHDVDMEPFIVPDSVPVERRRRPLNDGDLSIGDVRTHWLPSITIE
;
A
#
# COMPACT_ATOMS: atom_id res chain seq x y z
N MET A 1 -8.66 35.18 2.66
CA MET A 1 -8.70 33.93 1.87
C MET A 1 -7.28 33.40 1.85
N ALA A 2 -6.92 32.60 2.87
CA ALA A 2 -5.56 32.11 3.01
C ALA A 2 -5.38 30.91 2.06
N ALA A 3 -4.49 31.05 1.09
CA ALA A 3 -3.98 29.91 0.35
C ALA A 3 -3.20 29.05 1.34
N ASN A 4 -3.66 27.82 1.57
CA ASN A 4 -2.93 26.84 2.33
C ASN A 4 -1.80 26.32 1.42
N ASP A 5 -0.71 27.07 1.33
CA ASP A 5 0.53 26.63 0.70
C ASP A 5 1.07 25.47 1.54
N THR A 6 0.74 24.26 1.10
CA THR A 6 1.29 23.07 1.73
C THR A 6 2.69 22.90 1.15
N ALA A 7 3.71 23.13 1.99
CA ALA A 7 5.10 23.11 1.55
C ALA A 7 5.47 21.75 0.91
N PRO A 8 6.23 21.74 -0.20
CA PRO A 8 6.82 20.52 -0.73
C PRO A 8 7.67 19.86 0.38
N GLY A 9 7.45 18.57 0.59
CA GLY A 9 8.03 17.76 1.66
C GLY A 9 7.11 17.54 2.86
N ALA A 10 6.04 18.33 3.05
CA ALA A 10 5.17 18.18 4.22
C ALA A 10 4.57 16.77 4.34
N ALA A 11 4.16 16.16 3.21
CA ALA A 11 3.56 14.83 3.16
C ALA A 11 4.46 13.73 3.73
N LEU A 12 5.78 13.91 3.66
CA LEU A 12 6.78 12.92 4.03
C LEU A 12 7.45 13.27 5.36
N THR A 13 6.70 13.88 6.30
CA THR A 13 7.19 14.23 7.64
C THR A 13 6.19 13.84 8.72
N GLY A 14 6.72 13.49 9.90
CA GLY A 14 5.92 13.21 11.08
C GLY A 14 5.09 11.93 10.97
N THR A 15 4.08 11.81 11.83
CA THR A 15 3.14 10.69 11.82
C THR A 15 1.92 11.04 11.00
N ARG A 16 1.58 10.17 10.04
CA ARG A 16 0.45 10.32 9.11
C ARG A 16 -0.47 9.11 9.18
N SER A 17 -1.78 9.30 9.14
CA SER A 17 -2.75 8.22 9.15
C SER A 17 -2.88 7.58 7.77
N ILE A 18 -2.88 6.25 7.70
CA ILE A 18 -3.18 5.50 6.48
C ILE A 18 -4.68 5.26 6.46
N VAL A 19 -5.37 5.76 5.43
CA VAL A 19 -6.82 5.61 5.27
C VAL A 19 -7.13 4.96 3.94
N LEU A 20 -7.88 3.87 3.97
CA LEU A 20 -8.47 3.25 2.79
C LEU A 20 -9.90 3.75 2.59
N GLY A 21 -10.37 3.90 1.36
CA GLY A 21 -11.73 4.38 1.11
C GLY A 21 -12.33 3.95 -0.22
N ASN A 22 -13.61 4.29 -0.40
CA ASN A 22 -14.38 4.03 -1.61
C ASN A 22 -15.27 5.23 -2.02
N ALA A 23 -15.94 5.11 -3.15
CA ALA A 23 -16.78 6.17 -3.71
C ALA A 23 -18.09 6.37 -2.94
N GLU A 24 -18.52 5.36 -2.19
CA GLU A 24 -19.69 5.37 -1.30
C GLU A 24 -19.45 6.17 -0.01
N GLY A 25 -18.23 6.67 0.21
CA GLY A 25 -17.86 7.50 1.35
C GLY A 25 -17.32 6.71 2.55
N GLU A 26 -17.13 5.39 2.42
CA GLU A 26 -16.46 4.61 3.44
C GLU A 26 -15.00 5.05 3.56
N ARG A 27 -14.55 5.26 4.80
CA ARG A 27 -13.18 5.61 5.14
C ARG A 27 -12.74 4.78 6.34
N VAL A 28 -11.69 3.99 6.15
CA VAL A 28 -11.14 3.11 7.18
C VAL A 28 -9.69 3.47 7.41
N ALA A 29 -9.39 4.15 8.53
CA ALA A 29 -8.01 4.31 8.97
C ALA A 29 -7.43 2.93 9.31
N ILE A 30 -6.33 2.47 8.74
CA ILE A 30 -5.79 1.12 8.97
C ILE A 30 -4.46 1.12 9.74
N GLY A 31 -3.99 2.29 10.13
CA GLY A 31 -2.70 2.47 10.76
C GLY A 31 -2.11 3.83 10.48
N GLN A 32 -0.78 3.91 10.63
CA GLN A 32 -0.01 5.12 10.44
C GLN A 32 1.31 4.84 9.70
N VAL A 33 1.81 5.85 9.00
CA VAL A 33 3.20 5.93 8.54
C VAL A 33 3.91 6.98 9.37
N ILE A 34 5.05 6.62 9.94
CA ILE A 34 5.93 7.55 10.66
C ILE A 34 7.08 7.88 9.73
N PHE A 35 7.17 9.14 9.30
CA PHE A 35 8.25 9.65 8.46
C PHE A 35 9.29 10.41 9.28
N THR A 36 10.55 10.07 9.06
CA THR A 36 11.73 10.74 9.63
C THR A 36 12.55 11.33 8.48
N PRO A 37 12.56 12.67 8.32
CA PRO A 37 13.33 13.33 7.27
C PRO A 37 14.83 13.02 7.36
N GLU A 38 15.45 12.80 6.21
CA GLU A 38 16.89 12.60 6.03
C GLU A 38 17.46 13.62 5.02
N ALA A 39 18.77 13.60 4.81
CA ALA A 39 19.42 14.48 3.84
C ALA A 39 18.94 14.20 2.40
N GLY A 40 18.96 15.23 1.56
CA GLY A 40 18.64 15.10 0.13
C GLY A 40 17.15 14.98 -0.19
N GLY A 41 16.27 15.45 0.70
CA GLY A 41 14.82 15.47 0.46
C GLY A 41 14.13 14.11 0.63
N LYS A 42 14.86 13.11 1.14
CA LYS A 42 14.33 11.78 1.45
C LYS A 42 13.76 11.73 2.86
N SER A 43 12.86 10.79 3.08
CA SER A 43 12.37 10.44 4.40
C SER A 43 12.39 8.94 4.60
N ARG A 44 12.93 8.51 5.74
CA ARG A 44 12.77 7.13 6.20
C ARG A 44 11.36 6.97 6.72
N PHE A 45 10.73 5.82 6.48
CA PHE A 45 9.39 5.55 6.97
C PHE A 45 9.30 4.27 7.78
N LYS A 46 8.27 4.20 8.62
CA LYS A 46 7.82 2.98 9.29
C LYS A 46 6.31 2.89 9.23
N VAL A 47 5.79 1.78 8.72
CA VAL A 47 4.35 1.47 8.75
C VAL A 47 4.01 0.81 10.09
N VAL A 48 2.94 1.29 10.73
CA VAL A 48 2.36 0.71 11.95
C VAL A 48 0.88 0.49 11.71
N LEU A 49 0.48 -0.77 11.51
CA LEU A 49 -0.92 -1.13 11.30
C LEU A 49 -1.68 -1.19 12.63
N ASP A 50 -2.93 -0.73 12.59
CA ASP A 50 -3.84 -0.73 13.75
C ASP A 50 -4.14 -2.15 14.24
N ALA A 51 -4.39 -2.27 15.54
CA ALA A 51 -4.76 -3.55 16.18
C ALA A 51 -6.12 -4.09 15.70
N LYS A 52 -6.95 -3.27 15.04
CA LYS A 52 -8.22 -3.72 14.46
C LYS A 52 -8.04 -4.56 13.19
N LEU A 53 -6.83 -4.57 12.61
CA LEU A 53 -6.52 -5.53 11.57
C LEU A 53 -6.22 -6.86 12.26
N GLU A 54 -7.20 -7.74 12.20
CA GLU A 54 -7.15 -9.07 12.79
C GLU A 54 -6.04 -9.91 12.16
N GLU A 55 -5.41 -10.77 12.95
CA GLU A 55 -4.39 -11.67 12.47
C GLU A 55 -5.01 -12.98 11.97
N TYR A 56 -4.76 -13.31 10.70
CA TYR A 56 -5.16 -14.57 10.09
C TYR A 56 -3.92 -15.37 9.68
N PHE A 57 -3.91 -16.67 9.99
CA PHE A 57 -2.88 -17.57 9.50
C PHE A 57 -3.26 -18.06 8.11
N LEU A 58 -2.65 -17.47 7.09
CA LEU A 58 -2.84 -17.84 5.69
C LEU A 58 -1.51 -18.38 5.15
N ALA A 59 -1.53 -19.53 4.49
CA ALA A 59 -0.31 -20.18 3.97
C ALA A 59 0.83 -20.28 5.01
N MET A 60 0.50 -20.65 6.26
CA MET A 60 1.43 -20.80 7.38
C MET A 60 2.16 -19.51 7.81
N ARG A 61 1.65 -18.34 7.45
CA ARG A 61 2.19 -17.05 7.89
C ARG A 61 1.08 -16.18 8.49
N PRO A 62 1.37 -15.40 9.54
CA PRO A 62 0.40 -14.45 10.07
C PRO A 62 0.26 -13.27 9.11
N PHE A 63 -0.98 -12.91 8.80
CA PHE A 63 -1.35 -11.77 7.99
C PHE A 63 -2.28 -10.87 8.80
N ARG A 64 -1.99 -9.57 8.83
CA ARG A 64 -2.93 -8.58 9.36
C ARG A 64 -3.94 -8.22 8.29
N CYS A 65 -5.21 -8.46 8.56
CA CYS A 65 -6.27 -8.31 7.59
C CYS A 65 -7.38 -7.38 8.07
N LEU A 66 -7.88 -6.56 7.15
CA LEU A 66 -9.11 -5.81 7.30
C LEU A 66 -10.25 -6.62 6.66
N THR A 67 -11.23 -7.02 7.45
CA THR A 67 -12.38 -7.83 6.98
C THR A 67 -13.60 -6.95 6.77
N GLY A 68 -14.10 -6.91 5.53
CA GLY A 68 -15.37 -6.29 5.17
C GLY A 68 -16.45 -7.34 4.89
N ALA A 69 -17.63 -6.88 4.48
CA ALA A 69 -18.79 -7.76 4.30
C ALA A 69 -18.61 -8.82 3.18
N ARG A 70 -17.87 -8.47 2.11
CA ARG A 70 -17.68 -9.34 0.93
C ARG A 70 -16.22 -9.64 0.62
N GLN A 71 -15.30 -8.85 1.16
CA GLN A 71 -13.88 -8.94 0.87
C GLN A 71 -13.07 -8.73 2.14
N ARG A 72 -11.93 -9.41 2.21
CA ARG A 72 -10.90 -9.21 3.22
C ARG A 72 -9.62 -8.79 2.51
N LEU A 73 -9.00 -7.73 3.02
CA LEU A 73 -7.72 -7.22 2.53
C LEU A 73 -6.64 -7.58 3.54
N CYS A 74 -5.70 -8.44 3.17
CA CYS A 74 -4.60 -8.87 4.02
C CYS A 74 -3.30 -8.19 3.60
N ASN A 75 -2.65 -7.47 4.51
CA ASN A 75 -1.40 -6.77 4.20
C ASN A 75 -0.29 -7.76 3.89
N PHE A 76 0.33 -7.60 2.73
CA PHE A 76 1.48 -8.37 2.26
C PHE A 76 2.64 -7.39 2.06
N PRO A 77 3.36 -7.00 3.13
CA PRO A 77 4.41 -6.00 3.00
C PRO A 77 5.62 -6.59 2.28
N VAL A 78 6.08 -5.92 1.23
CA VAL A 78 7.28 -6.29 0.47
C VAL A 78 8.43 -5.41 0.92
N ALA A 79 9.41 -6.00 1.62
CA ALA A 79 10.61 -5.30 2.13
C ALA A 79 11.86 -5.73 1.36
N ARG A 80 11.98 -5.31 0.09
CA ARG A 80 13.14 -5.62 -0.79
C ARG A 80 14.18 -4.50 -0.88
N GLU A 81 13.93 -3.38 -0.24
CA GLU A 81 14.84 -2.25 -0.19
C GLU A 81 14.68 -1.44 1.10
N GLU A 82 15.56 -0.44 1.27
CA GLU A 82 15.47 0.45 2.42
C GLU A 82 14.12 1.20 2.43
N PRO A 83 13.51 1.40 3.61
CA PRO A 83 12.25 2.12 3.73
C PRO A 83 12.49 3.63 3.64
N LEU A 84 12.97 4.08 2.47
CA LEU A 84 13.24 5.47 2.12
C LEU A 84 12.36 5.88 0.95
N VAL A 85 11.78 7.07 1.01
CA VAL A 85 10.97 7.65 -0.06
C VAL A 85 11.32 9.13 -0.25
N ASP A 86 11.01 9.64 -1.43
CA ASP A 86 10.96 11.08 -1.72
C ASP A 86 9.71 11.39 -2.56
N GLU A 87 9.49 12.65 -2.93
CA GLU A 87 8.27 13.03 -3.68
C GLU A 87 8.20 12.40 -5.09
N GLY A 88 9.34 12.00 -5.66
CA GLY A 88 9.43 11.38 -6.98
C GLY A 88 9.42 9.84 -6.95
N ASP A 89 9.78 9.23 -5.81
CA ASP A 89 9.83 7.78 -5.63
C ASP A 89 9.19 7.34 -4.31
N LEU A 90 7.90 6.96 -4.40
CA LEU A 90 7.12 6.39 -3.30
C LEU A 90 7.10 4.85 -3.31
N LEU A 91 7.74 4.21 -4.28
CA LEU A 91 7.61 2.77 -4.53
C LEU A 91 7.91 1.88 -3.30
N PRO A 92 8.93 2.18 -2.46
CA PRO A 92 9.16 1.41 -1.24
C PRO A 92 7.97 1.44 -0.26
N LEU A 93 7.27 2.57 -0.16
CA LEU A 93 6.08 2.70 0.67
C LEU A 93 4.88 1.98 0.07
N GLU A 94 4.70 2.06 -1.26
CA GLU A 94 3.66 1.31 -1.96
C GLU A 94 3.82 -0.20 -1.75
N TYR A 95 5.05 -0.70 -1.81
CA TYR A 95 5.41 -2.10 -1.55
C TYR A 95 5.15 -2.52 -0.10
N ALA A 96 5.42 -1.64 0.87
CA ALA A 96 5.08 -1.89 2.27
C ALA A 96 3.55 -1.94 2.51
N LEU A 97 2.77 -1.27 1.66
CA LEU A 97 1.31 -1.20 1.70
C LEU A 97 0.65 -1.98 0.57
N MET A 98 1.25 -3.09 0.16
CA MET A 98 0.58 -4.07 -0.71
C MET A 98 -0.38 -4.94 0.10
N PHE A 99 -1.43 -5.40 -0.56
CA PHE A 99 -2.43 -6.29 0.03
C PHE A 99 -2.73 -7.45 -0.92
N ILE A 100 -3.31 -8.52 -0.37
CA ILE A 100 -3.97 -9.58 -1.11
C ILE A 100 -5.44 -9.54 -0.74
N ARG A 101 -6.32 -9.50 -1.75
CA ARG A 101 -7.77 -9.63 -1.52
C ARG A 101 -8.17 -11.10 -1.48
N THR A 102 -9.09 -11.42 -0.58
CA THR A 102 -9.68 -12.75 -0.46
C THR A 102 -11.12 -12.63 0.00
N GLU A 103 -11.89 -13.71 -0.12
CA GLU A 103 -13.21 -13.79 0.51
C GLU A 103 -13.04 -13.93 2.04
N PRO A 104 -13.95 -13.37 2.86
CA PRO A 104 -13.83 -13.45 4.32
C PRO A 104 -13.74 -14.88 4.88
N ALA A 105 -14.38 -15.85 4.24
CA ALA A 105 -14.35 -17.25 4.68
C ALA A 105 -13.19 -18.07 4.07
N ALA A 106 -12.40 -17.51 3.15
CA ALA A 106 -11.36 -18.27 2.48
C ALA A 106 -10.19 -18.60 3.43
N LEU A 107 -9.68 -19.82 3.34
CA LEU A 107 -8.50 -20.29 4.08
C LEU A 107 -7.21 -20.22 3.24
N HIS A 108 -7.33 -19.88 1.95
CA HIS A 108 -6.23 -19.79 0.99
C HIS A 108 -6.10 -18.37 0.45
N ILE A 109 -4.87 -18.03 0.06
CA ILE A 109 -4.55 -16.81 -0.69
C ILE A 109 -4.25 -17.18 -2.14
N ASN A 110 -4.69 -16.32 -3.05
CA ASN A 110 -4.34 -16.41 -4.47
C ASN A 110 -3.37 -15.25 -4.79
N PRO A 111 -2.13 -15.52 -5.24
CA PRO A 111 -1.17 -14.48 -5.58
C PRO A 111 -1.64 -13.55 -6.70
N PHE A 112 -2.55 -13.98 -7.58
CA PHE A 112 -3.13 -13.14 -8.63
C PHE A 112 -4.12 -12.09 -8.10
N ASN A 113 -4.48 -12.15 -6.82
CA ASN A 113 -5.39 -11.22 -6.17
C ASN A 113 -4.64 -10.09 -5.45
N GLY A 114 -3.44 -9.75 -5.92
CA GLY A 114 -2.68 -8.64 -5.39
C GLY A 114 -3.42 -7.31 -5.58
N VAL A 115 -3.33 -6.45 -4.58
CA VAL A 115 -3.82 -5.08 -4.61
C VAL A 115 -2.64 -4.18 -4.32
N TYR A 116 -2.28 -3.37 -5.31
CA TYR A 116 -1.19 -2.40 -5.25
C TYR A 116 -1.77 -1.00 -5.41
N TYR A 117 -1.48 -0.10 -4.49
CA TYR A 117 -1.89 1.30 -4.61
C TYR A 117 -0.76 2.11 -5.24
N ARG A 118 -0.98 2.61 -6.45
CA ARG A 118 -0.06 3.56 -7.08
C ARG A 118 -0.27 4.93 -6.47
N MET A 119 0.75 5.46 -5.81
CA MET A 119 0.72 6.65 -4.98
C MET A 119 1.38 7.85 -5.64
N LYS A 120 0.97 9.04 -5.20
CA LYS A 120 1.59 10.32 -5.55
C LYS A 120 1.36 11.33 -4.43
N VAL A 121 2.30 12.27 -4.27
CA VAL A 121 2.11 13.41 -3.38
C VAL A 121 1.18 14.43 -4.05
N VAL A 122 0.13 14.84 -3.36
CA VAL A 122 -0.86 15.84 -3.81
C VAL A 122 -1.17 16.78 -2.67
N GLY A 123 -0.83 18.06 -2.78
CA GLY A 123 -1.20 19.06 -1.76
C GLY A 123 -0.78 18.69 -0.33
N GLY A 124 0.42 18.10 -0.18
CA GLY A 124 1.00 17.68 1.09
C GLY A 124 0.34 16.50 1.80
N ARG A 125 -0.49 15.74 1.09
CA ARG A 125 -0.87 14.36 1.43
C ARG A 125 -0.39 13.40 0.34
N ILE A 126 -0.46 12.10 0.60
CA ILE A 126 -0.28 11.08 -0.42
C ILE A 126 -1.65 10.56 -0.81
N GLU A 127 -1.91 10.44 -2.11
CA GLU A 127 -3.10 9.79 -2.66
C GLU A 127 -2.67 8.62 -3.54
N GLY A 128 -3.43 7.53 -3.50
CA GLY A 128 -3.20 6.42 -4.41
C GLY A 128 -4.47 5.71 -4.84
N ALA A 129 -4.36 5.02 -5.98
CA ALA A 129 -5.44 4.26 -6.59
C ALA A 129 -5.04 2.78 -6.72
N ALA A 130 -5.97 1.89 -6.38
CA ALA A 130 -5.78 0.45 -6.45
C ALA A 130 -5.59 -0.03 -7.89
N HIS A 131 -4.64 -0.93 -8.05
CA HIS A 131 -4.36 -1.71 -9.24
C HIS A 131 -4.31 -3.18 -8.85
N ASP A 132 -4.80 -4.00 -9.75
CA ASP A 132 -4.67 -5.44 -9.70
C ASP A 132 -3.28 -5.83 -10.20
N VAL A 133 -2.62 -6.68 -9.42
CA VAL A 133 -1.24 -7.11 -9.69
C VAL A 133 -1.06 -8.59 -9.35
N ASP A 134 -0.23 -9.26 -10.14
CA ASP A 134 0.28 -10.58 -9.80
C ASP A 134 1.40 -10.48 -8.77
N MET A 135 1.22 -11.15 -7.63
CA MET A 135 2.19 -11.19 -6.55
C MET A 135 3.32 -12.21 -6.77
N GLU A 136 3.24 -13.06 -7.81
CA GLU A 136 4.25 -14.09 -8.10
C GLU A 136 5.69 -13.56 -8.10
N PRO A 137 6.04 -12.42 -8.74
CA PRO A 137 7.40 -11.87 -8.71
C PRO A 137 7.92 -11.54 -7.30
N PHE A 138 7.00 -11.25 -6.38
CA PHE A 138 7.31 -10.98 -4.98
C PHE A 138 7.44 -12.22 -4.11
N ILE A 139 6.72 -13.30 -4.45
CA ILE A 139 6.72 -14.57 -3.73
C ILE A 139 7.85 -15.48 -4.22
N VAL A 140 8.05 -15.52 -5.54
CA VAL A 140 9.07 -16.31 -6.24
C VAL A 140 9.98 -15.34 -7.01
N PRO A 141 10.97 -14.71 -6.35
CA PRO A 141 11.87 -13.75 -6.99
C PRO A 141 12.59 -14.26 -8.24
N ASP A 142 12.82 -15.57 -8.34
CA ASP A 142 13.50 -16.18 -9.48
C ASP A 142 12.66 -16.21 -10.76
N SER A 143 11.35 -15.91 -10.68
CA SER A 143 10.46 -15.74 -11.84
C SER A 143 10.80 -14.52 -12.69
N VAL A 144 11.61 -13.58 -12.17
CA VAL A 144 12.06 -12.38 -12.89
C VAL A 144 13.60 -12.30 -12.95
N PRO A 145 14.16 -11.65 -13.99
CA PRO A 145 15.59 -11.37 -14.08
C PRO A 145 16.14 -10.68 -12.83
N VAL A 146 17.40 -10.96 -12.48
CA VAL A 146 18.05 -10.49 -11.24
C VAL A 146 17.93 -8.98 -11.06
N GLU A 147 18.06 -8.24 -12.15
CA GLU A 147 18.01 -6.77 -12.22
C GLU A 147 16.64 -6.22 -11.81
N ARG A 148 15.57 -7.02 -12.01
CA ARG A 148 14.18 -6.65 -11.66
C ARG A 148 13.76 -7.13 -10.29
N ARG A 149 14.53 -8.01 -9.62
CA ARG A 149 14.09 -8.61 -8.34
C ARG A 149 13.83 -7.59 -7.24
N ARG A 150 14.54 -6.46 -7.23
CA ARG A 150 14.31 -5.41 -6.22
C ARG A 150 12.97 -4.69 -6.44
N ARG A 151 12.66 -4.34 -7.68
CA ARG A 151 11.47 -3.61 -8.13
C ARG A 151 10.86 -4.33 -9.34
N PRO A 152 10.10 -5.41 -9.12
CA PRO A 152 9.69 -6.29 -10.21
C PRO A 152 8.59 -5.69 -11.09
N LEU A 153 7.76 -4.81 -10.53
CA LEU A 153 6.62 -4.24 -11.24
C LEU A 153 7.03 -3.18 -12.24
N ASN A 154 6.45 -3.25 -13.43
CA ASN A 154 6.40 -2.20 -14.42
C ASN A 154 4.95 -1.83 -14.74
N ASP A 155 4.72 -0.76 -15.50
CA ASP A 155 3.37 -0.29 -15.84
C ASP A 155 2.50 -1.36 -16.55
N GLY A 156 3.11 -2.27 -17.32
CA GLY A 156 2.41 -3.37 -17.98
C GLY A 156 2.01 -4.53 -17.07
N ASP A 157 2.57 -4.61 -15.86
CA ASP A 157 2.19 -5.61 -14.84
C ASP A 157 0.97 -5.13 -14.02
N LEU A 158 0.53 -3.88 -14.22
CA LEU A 158 -0.54 -3.24 -13.47
C LEU A 158 -1.82 -3.16 -14.32
N SER A 159 -2.90 -3.75 -13.84
CA SER A 159 -4.23 -3.52 -14.38
C SER A 159 -4.98 -2.57 -13.46
N ILE A 160 -5.64 -1.54 -14.03
CA ILE A 160 -6.45 -0.61 -13.23
C ILE A 160 -7.50 -1.44 -12.50
N GLY A 161 -7.51 -1.36 -11.17
CA GLY A 161 -8.49 -2.08 -10.37
C GLY A 161 -9.89 -1.58 -10.72
N ASP A 162 -10.80 -2.51 -11.07
CA ASP A 162 -12.19 -2.12 -11.28
C ASP A 162 -12.77 -1.62 -9.96
N VAL A 163 -13.11 -0.33 -9.89
CA VAL A 163 -13.70 0.30 -8.70
C VAL A 163 -14.98 -0.41 -8.23
N ARG A 164 -15.62 -1.21 -9.08
CA ARG A 164 -16.80 -2.01 -8.74
C ARG A 164 -16.45 -3.33 -8.05
N THR A 165 -15.23 -3.83 -8.24
CA THR A 165 -14.75 -5.10 -7.69
C THR A 165 -13.84 -4.90 -6.48
N HIS A 166 -13.20 -3.74 -6.33
CA HIS A 166 -12.44 -3.39 -5.13
C HIS A 166 -13.34 -2.78 -4.06
N TRP A 167 -13.35 -3.36 -2.85
CA TRP A 167 -14.07 -2.79 -1.71
C TRP A 167 -13.54 -1.39 -1.32
N LEU A 168 -12.22 -1.20 -1.28
CA LEU A 168 -11.58 0.06 -0.88
C LEU A 168 -10.53 0.47 -1.94
N PRO A 169 -10.93 1.01 -3.10
CA PRO A 169 -10.03 1.27 -4.22
C PRO A 169 -9.10 2.48 -4.04
N SER A 170 -9.27 3.29 -2.99
CA SER A 170 -8.42 4.46 -2.73
C SER A 170 -7.63 4.33 -1.44
N ILE A 171 -6.43 4.91 -1.43
CA ILE A 171 -5.62 5.11 -0.24
C ILE A 171 -5.24 6.59 -0.12
N THR A 172 -5.30 7.12 1.10
CA THR A 172 -4.77 8.44 1.44
C THR A 172 -3.88 8.35 2.67
N ILE A 173 -2.79 9.10 2.67
CA ILE A 173 -1.90 9.25 3.83
C ILE A 173 -1.84 10.73 4.20
N GLU A 174 -2.41 11.08 5.36
CA GLU A 174 -2.66 12.46 5.81
C GLU A 174 -2.36 12.70 7.29
#